data_AF-A0A7L3MRM6-F1
#
_entry.id   AF-A0A7L3MRM6-F1
#
_cell.length_a   1.000
_cell.length_b   1.000
_cell.length_c   1.000
_cell.angle_alpha   90.00
_cell.angle_beta   90.00
_cell.angle_gamma   90.00
#
_symmetry.space_group_name_H-M   'P 1'
#
loop_
_entity.id
_entity.type
_entity.pdbx_description
1 polymer ?
#
loop_
_entity_poly.entity_id
_entity_poly.type
_entity_poly.pdbx_seq_one_letter_code
_entity_poly.pdbx_strand_id
1 'polypeptide(L)'
;VVRTDSLKGRRGRLPSKPKQPPDASPVSLITSLVRAHIDSIPSATKLDYSKFQESAPCPFEKEDSVDVQQFYDLLTGSMDVIRKWAEKIQGFTELPKGDQDLLLESAFLELFILRLAYRSKPEEGKLIFCNGVVLHRQQCVRGFGEWIDAILEFSQSLHRMSVDVPSFSCLAALVIITDRHGLKEPKRVEELQNRIVGCLKDHVAAAGAEPGRSSCLSKLLGKLPELRSLCTQGLQRIFYLKLEDLVPPPPIVDKIFMDTLPF
;
A
#
# COMPACT_ATOMS: atom_id res chain seq x y z
N VAL A 1 -35.32 68.09 -52.27
CA VAL A 1 -35.28 67.70 -50.83
C VAL A 1 -35.61 66.22 -50.75
N VAL A 2 -34.79 65.44 -50.03
CA VAL A 2 -34.86 64.01 -49.57
C VAL A 2 -33.45 63.43 -49.80
N ARG A 3 -32.46 63.59 -48.92
CA ARG A 3 -32.16 62.95 -47.61
C ARG A 3 -32.02 61.40 -47.62
N THR A 4 -30.76 61.00 -47.41
CA THR A 4 -30.22 59.83 -46.64
C THR A 4 -30.48 58.42 -47.23
N ASP A 5 -29.67 57.37 -47.05
CA ASP A 5 -28.73 57.03 -45.97
C ASP A 5 -27.59 56.09 -46.44
N SER A 6 -26.44 56.22 -45.79
CA SER A 6 -25.26 55.36 -45.94
C SER A 6 -25.48 53.99 -45.29
N LEU A 7 -25.44 52.92 -46.07
CA LEU A 7 -25.43 51.54 -45.55
C LEU A 7 -24.05 51.21 -44.97
N LYS A 8 -23.86 51.54 -43.69
CA LYS A 8 -22.70 51.14 -42.89
C LYS A 8 -22.80 49.64 -42.61
N GLY A 9 -22.00 48.84 -43.31
CA GLY A 9 -21.89 47.39 -43.12
C GLY A 9 -21.56 47.03 -41.66
N ARG A 10 -22.55 46.55 -40.91
CA ARG A 10 -22.35 45.91 -39.61
C ARG A 10 -21.81 44.50 -39.85
N ARG A 11 -20.49 44.32 -39.77
CA ARG A 11 -19.90 42.98 -39.58
C ARG A 11 -20.40 42.44 -38.23
N GLY A 12 -21.42 41.59 -38.26
CA GLY A 12 -21.85 40.83 -37.10
C GLY A 12 -20.68 40.00 -36.58
N ARG A 13 -20.39 40.08 -35.27
CA ARG A 13 -19.53 39.10 -34.61
C ARG A 13 -20.26 37.76 -34.63
N LEU A 14 -19.60 36.73 -35.17
CA LEU A 14 -20.04 35.35 -35.02
C LEU A 14 -20.14 35.01 -33.52
N PRO A 15 -21.15 34.23 -33.10
CA PRO A 15 -21.24 33.75 -31.72
C PRO A 15 -19.96 32.98 -31.38
N SER A 16 -19.23 33.44 -30.38
CA SER A 16 -18.10 32.70 -29.83
C SER A 16 -18.60 31.39 -29.23
N LYS A 17 -18.13 30.27 -29.79
CA LYS A 17 -18.32 28.92 -29.26
C LYS A 17 -18.04 28.94 -27.75
N PRO A 18 -18.93 28.41 -26.88
CA PRO A 18 -18.63 28.31 -25.46
C PRO A 18 -17.33 27.51 -25.31
N LYS A 19 -16.34 28.08 -24.61
CA LYS A 19 -15.16 27.34 -24.17
C LYS A 19 -15.67 26.15 -23.38
N GLN A 20 -15.46 24.95 -23.91
CA GLN A 20 -15.51 23.76 -23.08
C GLN A 20 -14.56 23.99 -21.90
N PRO A 21 -14.94 23.61 -20.67
CA PRO A 21 -13.99 23.61 -19.56
C PRO A 21 -12.77 22.82 -20.02
N PRO A 22 -11.54 23.27 -19.72
CA PRO A 22 -10.36 22.50 -20.07
C PRO A 22 -10.56 21.09 -19.50
N ASP A 23 -10.50 20.08 -20.37
CA ASP A 23 -10.36 18.69 -19.95
C ASP A 23 -9.33 18.66 -18.83
N ALA A 24 -9.72 18.14 -17.67
CA ALA A 24 -8.85 18.09 -16.50
C ALA A 24 -7.48 17.55 -16.95
N SER A 25 -6.42 18.30 -16.72
CA SER A 25 -5.06 17.84 -17.01
C SER A 25 -4.89 16.44 -16.44
N PRO A 26 -4.23 15.50 -17.16
CA PRO A 26 -4.09 14.13 -16.68
C PRO A 26 -3.60 14.15 -15.24
N VAL A 27 -4.35 13.51 -14.33
CA VAL A 27 -4.01 13.48 -12.90
C VAL A 27 -2.60 12.93 -12.78
N SER A 28 -1.71 13.69 -12.15
CA SER A 28 -0.30 13.28 -12.00
C SER A 28 -0.21 11.90 -11.33
N LEU A 29 0.79 11.11 -11.71
CA LEU A 29 0.97 9.75 -11.22
C LEU A 29 1.01 9.71 -9.68
N ILE A 30 1.76 10.62 -9.04
CA ILE A 30 1.84 10.68 -7.57
C ILE A 30 0.48 10.99 -6.92
N THR A 31 -0.32 11.89 -7.49
CA THR A 31 -1.66 12.18 -6.96
C THR A 31 -2.57 10.96 -7.06
N SER A 32 -2.44 10.18 -8.13
CA SER A 32 -3.17 8.92 -8.28
C SER A 32 -2.73 7.86 -7.27
N LEU A 33 -1.42 7.72 -7.04
CA LEU A 33 -0.87 6.79 -6.04
C LEU A 33 -1.32 7.18 -4.62
N VAL A 34 -1.29 8.47 -4.29
CA VAL A 34 -1.77 9.00 -3.01
C VAL A 34 -3.27 8.73 -2.83
N ARG A 35 -4.08 9.00 -3.86
CA ARG A 35 -5.52 8.70 -3.81
C ARG A 35 -5.78 7.20 -3.63
N ALA A 36 -5.10 6.36 -4.41
CA ALA A 36 -5.20 4.90 -4.26
C ALA A 36 -4.86 4.46 -2.84
N HIS A 37 -3.77 5.00 -2.27
CA HIS A 37 -3.36 4.72 -0.91
C HIS A 37 -4.43 5.17 0.10
N ILE A 38 -4.87 6.42 0.09
CA ILE A 38 -5.87 6.96 1.03
C ILE A 38 -7.18 6.17 0.98
N ASP A 39 -7.66 5.84 -0.22
CA ASP A 39 -8.90 5.06 -0.39
C ASP A 39 -8.80 3.62 0.16
N SER A 40 -7.59 3.12 0.38
CA SER A 40 -7.30 1.77 0.85
C SER A 40 -6.96 1.70 2.34
N ILE A 41 -7.12 2.81 3.07
CA ILE A 41 -6.88 2.93 4.51
C ILE A 41 -8.23 3.11 5.21
N PRO A 42 -8.46 2.51 6.38
CA PRO A 42 -9.65 2.78 7.17
C PRO A 42 -9.69 4.26 7.62
N SER A 43 -10.86 4.88 7.53
CA SER A 43 -11.03 6.25 8.02
C SER A 43 -10.86 6.30 9.55
N ALA A 44 -10.19 7.34 10.06
CA ALA A 44 -9.95 7.52 11.49
C ALA A 44 -11.25 7.53 12.32
N THR A 45 -12.36 8.01 11.75
CA THR A 45 -13.69 8.03 12.40
C THR A 45 -14.41 6.68 12.36
N LYS A 46 -13.87 5.69 11.64
CA LYS A 46 -14.45 4.35 11.45
C LYS A 46 -13.56 3.24 12.03
N LEU A 47 -12.59 3.59 12.88
CA LEU A 47 -11.78 2.59 13.55
C LEU A 47 -12.61 1.81 14.56
N ASP A 48 -12.48 0.49 14.52
CA ASP A 48 -13.19 -0.44 15.38
C ASP A 48 -12.30 -0.82 16.57
N TYR A 49 -12.68 -0.30 17.74
CA TYR A 49 -12.04 -0.59 19.04
C TYR A 49 -12.82 -1.62 19.85
N SER A 50 -13.86 -2.26 19.30
CA SER A 50 -14.72 -3.21 20.03
C SER A 50 -13.93 -4.37 20.66
N LYS A 51 -12.82 -4.77 20.02
CA LYS A 51 -11.93 -5.83 20.49
C LYS A 51 -10.68 -5.30 21.21
N PHE A 52 -10.44 -4.00 21.29
CA PHE A 52 -9.18 -3.45 21.79
C PHE A 52 -9.04 -3.63 23.32
N GLN A 53 -7.90 -4.19 23.77
CA GLN A 53 -7.59 -4.40 25.19
C GLN A 53 -6.10 -4.16 25.47
N GLU A 54 -5.78 -3.17 26.32
CA GLU A 54 -4.38 -2.86 26.70
C GLU A 54 -3.75 -3.96 27.56
N SER A 55 -4.56 -4.61 28.41
CA SER A 55 -4.20 -5.79 29.19
C SER A 55 -4.87 -7.04 28.58
N ALA A 56 -4.17 -7.74 27.69
CA ALA A 56 -4.59 -9.05 27.22
C ALA A 56 -4.21 -10.13 28.26
N PRO A 57 -4.88 -11.31 28.28
CA PRO A 57 -4.55 -12.41 29.18
C PRO A 57 -3.10 -12.90 28.97
N CYS A 58 -2.56 -13.61 29.98
CA CYS A 58 -1.16 -13.99 30.12
C CYS A 58 -0.46 -14.30 28.77
N PRO A 59 0.66 -13.63 28.43
CA PRO A 59 1.39 -13.83 27.17
C PRO A 59 2.06 -15.21 27.05
N PHE A 60 1.92 -16.07 28.05
CA PHE A 60 2.51 -17.40 28.12
C PHE A 60 1.53 -18.53 27.76
N GLU A 61 0.26 -18.21 27.46
CA GLU A 61 -0.67 -19.21 26.95
C GLU A 61 -0.37 -19.48 25.47
N LYS A 62 -0.37 -20.77 25.09
CA LYS A 62 -0.28 -21.18 23.68
C LYS A 62 -1.42 -20.59 22.87
N GLU A 63 -1.18 -20.40 21.57
CA GLU A 63 -2.24 -19.99 20.64
C GLU A 63 -3.38 -21.02 20.60
N ASP A 64 -4.62 -20.53 20.49
CA ASP A 64 -5.80 -21.35 20.27
C ASP A 64 -6.35 -21.19 18.84
N SER A 65 -7.40 -21.94 18.50
CA SER A 65 -8.01 -21.86 17.17
C SER A 65 -8.57 -20.46 16.84
N VAL A 66 -8.98 -19.68 17.83
CA VAL A 66 -9.54 -18.33 17.62
C VAL A 66 -8.42 -17.36 17.27
N ASP A 67 -7.28 -17.45 17.94
CA ASP A 67 -6.09 -16.66 17.64
C ASP A 67 -5.57 -16.93 16.22
N VAL A 68 -5.48 -18.22 15.84
CA VAL A 68 -5.03 -18.63 14.50
C VAL A 68 -6.03 -18.22 13.42
N GLN A 69 -7.34 -18.38 13.65
CA GLN A 69 -8.37 -17.93 12.71
C GLN A 69 -8.30 -16.41 12.53
N GLN A 70 -8.16 -15.65 13.61
CA GLN A 70 -8.02 -14.19 13.54
C GLN A 70 -6.78 -13.78 12.73
N PHE A 71 -5.65 -14.45 12.93
CA PHE A 71 -4.44 -14.22 12.14
C PHE A 71 -4.70 -14.39 10.64
N TYR A 72 -5.33 -15.50 10.24
CA TYR A 72 -5.63 -15.77 8.84
C TYR A 72 -6.66 -14.78 8.27
N ASP A 73 -7.72 -14.45 9.01
CA ASP A 73 -8.74 -13.48 8.59
C ASP A 73 -8.13 -12.09 8.31
N LEU A 74 -7.16 -11.67 9.13
CA LEU A 74 -6.45 -10.41 8.96
C LEU A 74 -5.57 -10.42 7.71
N LEU A 75 -4.89 -11.53 7.41
CA LEU A 75 -4.11 -11.69 6.17
C LEU A 75 -5.03 -11.68 4.94
N THR A 76 -6.08 -12.51 4.91
CA THR A 76 -6.99 -12.60 3.76
C THR A 76 -7.72 -11.29 3.51
N GLY A 77 -8.22 -10.65 4.57
CA GLY A 77 -8.86 -9.34 4.45
C GLY A 77 -7.91 -8.27 3.93
N SER A 78 -6.63 -8.34 4.30
CA SER A 78 -5.62 -7.42 3.77
C SER A 78 -5.31 -7.63 2.30
N MET A 79 -5.29 -8.88 1.86
CA MET A 79 -5.05 -9.20 0.47
C MET A 79 -6.13 -8.61 -0.45
N ASP A 80 -7.41 -8.69 -0.07
CA ASP A 80 -8.49 -8.10 -0.87
C ASP A 80 -8.37 -6.58 -0.98
N VAL A 81 -7.97 -5.92 0.12
CA VAL A 81 -7.73 -4.47 0.13
C VAL A 81 -6.51 -4.11 -0.74
N ILE A 82 -5.43 -4.89 -0.65
CA ILE A 82 -4.22 -4.69 -1.44
C ILE A 82 -4.49 -4.93 -2.93
N ARG A 83 -5.26 -5.95 -3.30
CA ARG A 83 -5.67 -6.23 -4.68
C ARG A 83 -6.43 -5.04 -5.29
N LYS A 84 -7.48 -4.56 -4.59
CA LYS A 84 -8.25 -3.38 -5.01
C LYS A 84 -7.40 -2.11 -5.05
N TRP A 85 -6.41 -1.99 -4.17
CA TRP A 85 -5.45 -0.88 -4.20
C TRP A 85 -4.53 -0.94 -5.43
N ALA A 86 -3.99 -2.12 -5.75
CA ALA A 86 -3.10 -2.30 -6.89
C ALA A 86 -3.80 -1.99 -8.22
N GLU A 87 -5.07 -2.37 -8.36
CA GLU A 87 -5.91 -2.04 -9.53
C GLU A 87 -6.07 -0.53 -9.77
N LYS A 88 -5.87 0.31 -8.73
CA LYS A 88 -5.90 1.78 -8.84
C LYS A 88 -4.56 2.39 -9.25
N ILE A 89 -3.49 1.60 -9.35
CA ILE A 89 -2.19 2.05 -9.85
C ILE A 89 -2.28 2.20 -11.38
N GLN A 90 -2.01 3.41 -11.88
CA GLN A 90 -2.05 3.68 -13.32
C GLN A 90 -1.07 2.78 -14.09
N GLY A 91 -1.58 1.99 -15.04
CA GLY A 91 -0.81 1.02 -15.81
C GLY A 91 -0.78 -0.40 -15.25
N PHE A 92 -1.22 -0.64 -14.01
CA PHE A 92 -1.20 -2.00 -13.43
C PHE A 92 -2.22 -2.92 -14.10
N THR A 93 -3.45 -2.44 -14.30
CA THR A 93 -4.53 -3.22 -14.94
C THR A 93 -4.31 -3.48 -16.43
N GLU A 94 -3.35 -2.78 -17.05
CA GLU A 94 -2.95 -2.97 -18.43
C GLU A 94 -1.97 -4.14 -18.60
N LEU A 95 -1.36 -4.61 -17.51
CA LEU A 95 -0.48 -5.79 -17.52
C LEU A 95 -1.30 -7.07 -17.75
N PRO A 96 -0.70 -8.16 -18.26
CA PRO A 96 -1.36 -9.45 -18.38
C PRO A 96 -1.90 -9.91 -17.03
N LYS A 97 -3.08 -10.55 -17.00
CA LYS A 97 -3.68 -10.98 -15.73
C LYS A 97 -2.77 -11.90 -14.89
N GLY A 98 -2.03 -12.79 -15.57
CA GLY A 98 -1.03 -13.64 -14.92
C GLY A 98 0.12 -12.84 -14.28
N ASP A 99 0.56 -11.75 -14.90
CA ASP A 99 1.61 -10.88 -14.34
C ASP A 99 1.04 -10.07 -13.15
N GLN A 100 -0.20 -9.59 -13.23
CA GLN A 100 -0.86 -8.92 -12.11
C GLN A 100 -0.97 -9.83 -10.88
N ASP A 101 -1.41 -11.07 -11.08
CA ASP A 101 -1.55 -12.04 -9.98
C ASP A 101 -0.17 -12.43 -9.43
N LEU A 102 0.84 -12.66 -10.29
CA LEU A 102 2.22 -12.94 -9.87
C LEU A 102 2.81 -11.80 -9.03
N LEU A 103 2.68 -10.55 -9.47
CA LEU A 103 3.18 -9.38 -8.73
C LEU A 103 2.47 -9.23 -7.39
N LEU A 104 1.14 -9.42 -7.34
CA LEU A 104 0.36 -9.36 -6.11
C LEU A 104 0.77 -10.44 -5.12
N GLU A 105 0.85 -11.69 -5.56
CA GLU A 105 1.18 -12.83 -4.72
C GLU A 105 2.61 -12.72 -4.19
N SER A 106 3.56 -12.33 -5.05
CA SER A 106 4.97 -12.15 -4.67
C SER A 106 5.21 -11.01 -3.67
N ALA A 107 4.41 -9.94 -3.75
CA ALA A 107 4.59 -8.73 -2.92
C ALA A 107 3.62 -8.65 -1.74
N PHE A 108 2.68 -9.59 -1.61
CA PHE A 108 1.59 -9.49 -0.64
C PHE A 108 2.09 -9.30 0.78
N LEU A 109 3.01 -10.17 1.23
CA LEU A 109 3.48 -10.15 2.62
C LEU A 109 4.32 -8.89 2.90
N GLU A 110 5.15 -8.47 1.95
CA GLU A 110 5.90 -7.20 2.00
C GLU A 110 4.93 -6.01 2.16
N LEU A 111 3.87 -5.96 1.36
CA LEU A 111 2.86 -4.91 1.42
C LEU A 111 2.02 -4.96 2.70
N PHE A 112 1.66 -6.15 3.18
CA PHE A 112 0.94 -6.33 4.43
C PHE A 112 1.72 -5.70 5.58
N ILE A 113 2.99 -6.08 5.74
CA ILE A 113 3.88 -5.56 6.78
C ILE A 113 4.09 -4.06 6.62
N LEU A 114 4.49 -3.60 5.43
CA LEU A 114 4.79 -2.20 5.19
C LEU A 114 3.60 -1.29 5.49
N ARG A 115 2.41 -1.68 5.02
CA ARG A 115 1.19 -0.89 5.22
C ARG A 115 0.66 -0.98 6.65
N LEU A 116 0.81 -2.13 7.32
CA LEU A 116 0.46 -2.26 8.74
C LEU A 116 1.39 -1.39 9.60
N ALA A 117 2.70 -1.47 9.36
CA ALA A 117 3.70 -0.69 10.07
C ALA A 117 3.49 0.81 9.92
N TYR A 118 3.17 1.30 8.71
CA TYR A 118 2.90 2.73 8.48
C TYR A 118 1.62 3.24 9.13
N ARG A 119 0.57 2.40 9.24
CA ARG A 119 -0.71 2.80 9.85
C ARG A 119 -0.73 2.69 11.37
N SER A 120 0.10 1.84 11.94
CA SER A 120 0.08 1.50 13.37
C SER A 120 0.67 2.61 14.23
N LYS A 121 0.37 2.59 15.53
CA LYS A 121 0.93 3.53 16.50
C LYS A 121 1.83 2.77 17.48
N PRO A 122 3.13 2.63 17.15
CA PRO A 122 3.98 1.70 17.88
C PRO A 122 4.30 2.17 19.31
N GLU A 123 4.36 3.48 19.56
CA GLU A 123 4.57 4.05 20.91
C GLU A 123 3.41 3.73 21.86
N GLU A 124 2.21 3.48 21.33
CA GLU A 124 1.02 3.07 22.08
C GLU A 124 0.81 1.54 22.04
N GLY A 125 1.68 0.77 21.37
CA GLY A 125 1.48 -0.67 21.14
C GLY A 125 0.25 -1.02 20.30
N LYS A 126 -0.31 -0.06 19.54
CA LYS A 126 -1.56 -0.25 18.78
C LYS A 126 -1.31 -0.60 17.33
N LEU A 127 -1.88 -1.72 16.89
CA LEU A 127 -1.87 -2.16 15.49
C LEU A 127 -3.20 -1.82 14.82
N ILE A 128 -3.12 -1.13 13.67
CA ILE A 128 -4.30 -0.70 12.91
C ILE A 128 -4.36 -1.44 11.57
N PHE A 129 -5.23 -2.44 11.52
CA PHE A 129 -5.44 -3.28 10.34
C PHE A 129 -6.27 -2.56 9.28
N CYS A 130 -6.19 -2.99 8.02
CA CYS A 130 -6.82 -2.29 6.90
C CYS A 130 -8.36 -2.38 6.89
N ASN A 131 -8.94 -3.32 7.64
CA ASN A 131 -10.38 -3.39 7.88
C ASN A 131 -10.86 -2.41 8.98
N GLY A 132 -9.95 -1.64 9.59
CA GLY A 132 -10.26 -0.68 10.65
C GLY A 132 -10.20 -1.25 12.06
N VAL A 133 -10.02 -2.57 12.22
CA VAL A 133 -9.85 -3.20 13.53
C VAL A 133 -8.56 -2.70 14.17
N VAL A 134 -8.66 -2.30 15.43
CA VAL A 134 -7.53 -1.91 16.27
C VAL A 134 -7.29 -2.96 17.33
N LEU A 135 -6.08 -3.53 17.36
CA LEU A 135 -5.66 -4.48 18.38
C LEU A 135 -4.42 -3.96 19.09
N HIS A 136 -4.30 -4.28 20.37
CA HIS A 136 -3.07 -4.07 21.09
C HIS A 136 -2.06 -5.18 20.76
N ARG A 137 -0.77 -4.87 20.82
CA ARG A 137 0.34 -5.81 20.63
C ARG A 137 0.09 -7.14 21.34
N GLN A 138 -0.28 -7.09 22.63
CA GLN A 138 -0.46 -8.24 23.49
C GLN A 138 -1.57 -9.18 22.99
N GLN A 139 -2.56 -8.66 22.27
CA GLN A 139 -3.63 -9.46 21.66
C GLN A 139 -3.15 -10.17 20.39
N CYS A 140 -2.21 -9.57 19.68
CA CYS A 140 -1.64 -10.15 18.47
C CYS A 140 -0.55 -11.19 18.76
N VAL A 141 0.13 -11.15 19.92
CA VAL A 141 1.24 -12.07 20.24
C VAL A 141 0.84 -13.54 20.13
N ARG A 142 -0.40 -13.91 20.49
CA ARG A 142 -0.87 -15.30 20.37
C ARG A 142 -0.97 -15.75 18.92
N GLY A 143 -1.60 -14.96 18.05
CA GLY A 143 -1.70 -15.32 16.63
C GLY A 143 -0.38 -15.16 15.86
N PHE A 144 0.34 -14.05 16.09
CA PHE A 144 1.50 -13.64 15.29
C PHE A 144 2.86 -14.10 15.88
N GLY A 145 2.92 -14.49 17.17
CA GLY A 145 4.18 -14.77 17.86
C GLY A 145 5.09 -13.54 17.93
N GLU A 146 6.41 -13.78 17.96
CA GLU A 146 7.44 -12.72 17.97
C GLU A 146 7.43 -11.85 16.70
N TRP A 147 6.80 -12.32 15.62
CA TRP A 147 6.72 -11.57 14.36
C TRP A 147 6.04 -10.21 14.55
N ILE A 148 5.07 -10.11 15.46
CA ILE A 148 4.39 -8.83 15.73
C ILE A 148 5.32 -7.78 16.33
N ASP A 149 6.29 -8.23 17.13
CA ASP A 149 7.27 -7.35 17.78
C ASP A 149 8.23 -6.78 16.75
N ALA A 150 8.71 -7.64 15.85
CA ALA A 150 9.56 -7.23 14.75
C ALA A 150 8.82 -6.24 13.81
N ILE A 151 7.52 -6.44 13.56
CA ILE A 151 6.70 -5.48 12.79
C ILE A 151 6.59 -4.13 13.53
N LEU A 152 6.41 -4.15 14.86
CA LEU A 152 6.32 -2.92 15.65
C LEU A 152 7.65 -2.17 15.72
N GLU A 153 8.78 -2.87 15.87
CA GLU A 153 10.11 -2.28 15.79
C GLU A 153 10.36 -1.62 14.43
N PHE A 154 9.99 -2.31 13.34
CA PHE A 154 10.02 -1.74 12.00
C PHE A 154 9.11 -0.51 11.87
N SER A 155 7.91 -0.57 12.44
CA SER A 155 6.98 0.56 12.51
C SER A 155 7.60 1.76 13.22
N GLN A 156 8.24 1.58 14.38
CA GLN A 156 8.94 2.68 15.08
C GLN A 156 10.03 3.26 14.18
N SER A 157 10.82 2.40 13.55
CA SER A 157 11.90 2.80 12.65
C SER A 157 11.39 3.63 11.48
N LEU A 158 10.27 3.22 10.87
CA LEU A 158 9.61 3.93 9.78
C LEU A 158 9.04 5.27 10.22
N HIS A 159 8.42 5.35 11.40
CA HIS A 159 7.87 6.59 11.95
C HIS A 159 8.95 7.62 12.30
N ARG A 160 10.11 7.18 12.83
CA ARG A 160 11.26 8.06 13.09
C ARG A 160 11.81 8.73 11.83
N MET A 161 11.57 8.14 10.64
CA MET A 161 11.96 8.73 9.36
C MET A 161 10.99 9.80 8.86
N SER A 162 9.81 9.95 9.48
CA SER A 162 8.79 10.93 9.09
C SER A 162 8.45 10.89 7.59
N VAL A 163 8.22 9.68 7.06
CA VAL A 163 7.89 9.46 5.64
C VAL A 163 6.52 10.05 5.33
N ASP A 164 6.49 11.01 4.40
CA ASP A 164 5.25 11.63 3.97
C ASP A 164 4.39 10.69 3.11
N VAL A 165 3.10 10.97 3.05
CA VAL A 165 2.12 10.13 2.34
C VAL A 165 2.47 9.93 0.85
N PRO A 166 2.92 10.96 0.10
CA PRO A 166 3.34 10.77 -1.28
C PRO A 166 4.54 9.83 -1.44
N SER A 167 5.60 9.99 -0.63
CA SER A 167 6.77 9.10 -0.71
C SER A 167 6.41 7.67 -0.31
N PHE A 168 5.57 7.50 0.72
CA PHE A 168 5.06 6.18 1.11
C PHE A 168 4.24 5.52 0.00
N SER A 169 3.37 6.29 -0.67
CA SER A 169 2.52 5.79 -1.76
C SER A 169 3.35 5.28 -2.94
N CYS A 170 4.44 5.99 -3.28
CA CYS A 170 5.41 5.53 -4.26
C CYS A 170 6.17 4.29 -3.79
N LEU A 171 6.64 4.25 -2.55
CA LEU A 171 7.34 3.08 -2.00
C LEU A 171 6.47 1.81 -2.07
N ALA A 172 5.23 1.91 -1.60
CA ALA A 172 4.29 0.78 -1.66
C ALA A 172 4.09 0.32 -3.11
N ALA A 173 3.96 1.25 -4.06
CA ALA A 173 3.86 0.90 -5.48
C ALA A 173 5.15 0.23 -6.00
N LEU A 174 6.34 0.66 -5.57
CA LEU A 174 7.61 0.03 -5.97
C LEU A 174 7.79 -1.39 -5.40
N VAL A 175 7.20 -1.69 -4.24
CA VAL A 175 7.24 -3.05 -3.65
C VAL A 175 6.50 -4.05 -4.54
N ILE A 176 5.36 -3.67 -5.11
CA ILE A 176 4.59 -4.53 -6.03
C ILE A 176 5.08 -4.43 -7.47
N ILE A 177 5.42 -3.24 -7.97
CA ILE A 177 5.94 -3.05 -9.32
C ILE A 177 7.45 -3.24 -9.29
N THR A 178 7.86 -4.51 -9.29
CA THR A 178 9.26 -4.92 -9.35
C THR A 178 9.40 -6.13 -10.26
N ASP A 179 10.58 -6.31 -10.82
CA ASP A 179 10.90 -7.49 -11.61
C ASP A 179 10.74 -8.76 -10.76
N ARG A 180 10.09 -9.78 -11.33
CA ARG A 180 9.81 -11.07 -10.71
C ARG A 180 10.00 -12.17 -11.76
N HIS A 181 10.55 -13.30 -11.33
CA HIS A 181 10.68 -14.46 -12.20
C HIS A 181 9.30 -14.96 -12.65
N GLY A 182 9.13 -15.23 -13.95
CA GLY A 182 7.86 -15.71 -14.51
C GLY A 182 6.98 -14.63 -15.14
N LEU A 183 7.38 -13.36 -15.11
CA LEU A 183 6.69 -12.27 -15.82
C LEU A 183 6.65 -12.53 -17.33
N LYS A 184 5.48 -12.36 -17.94
CA LYS A 184 5.29 -12.44 -19.40
C LYS A 184 5.77 -11.16 -20.08
N GLU A 185 5.57 -10.00 -19.45
CA GLU A 185 5.95 -8.69 -19.99
C GLU A 185 6.86 -7.90 -19.02
N PRO A 186 8.07 -8.42 -18.70
CA PRO A 186 8.98 -7.79 -17.73
C PRO A 186 9.36 -6.35 -18.08
N LYS A 187 9.49 -6.04 -19.39
CA LYS A 187 9.78 -4.68 -19.86
C LYS A 187 8.69 -3.68 -19.50
N ARG A 188 7.41 -4.06 -19.57
CA ARG A 188 6.30 -3.17 -19.20
C ARG A 188 6.27 -2.91 -17.70
N VAL A 189 6.61 -3.93 -16.90
CA VAL A 189 6.76 -3.77 -15.45
C VAL A 189 7.92 -2.83 -15.13
N GLU A 190 9.06 -2.99 -15.80
CA GLU A 190 10.23 -2.11 -15.67
C GLU A 190 9.91 -0.66 -16.07
N GLU A 191 9.21 -0.44 -17.18
CA GLU A 191 8.74 0.88 -17.61
C GLU A 191 7.83 1.52 -16.54
N LEU A 192 6.85 0.76 -16.03
CA LEU A 192 5.97 1.24 -14.96
C LEU A 192 6.76 1.58 -13.69
N GLN A 193 7.72 0.74 -13.30
CA GLN A 193 8.61 0.96 -12.17
C GLN A 193 9.41 2.26 -12.36
N ASN A 194 10.02 2.46 -13.53
CA ASN A 194 10.80 3.65 -13.86
C ASN A 194 9.97 4.94 -13.77
N ARG A 195 8.70 4.91 -14.21
CA ARG A 195 7.78 6.05 -14.03
C ARG A 195 7.54 6.38 -12.56
N ILE A 196 7.32 5.35 -11.72
CA ILE A 196 7.10 5.54 -10.28
C ILE A 196 8.37 6.08 -9.61
N VAL A 197 9.55 5.54 -9.95
CA VAL A 197 10.85 6.01 -9.45
C VAL A 197 11.10 7.47 -9.85
N GLY A 198 10.85 7.83 -11.11
CA GLY A 198 10.98 9.21 -11.60
C GLY A 198 10.09 10.15 -10.80
N CYS A 199 8.82 9.78 -10.62
CA CYS A 199 7.86 10.57 -9.88
C CYS A 199 8.24 10.76 -8.39
N LEU A 200 8.80 9.72 -7.76
CA LEU A 200 9.31 9.80 -6.39
C LEU A 200 10.55 10.71 -6.30
N LYS A 201 11.47 10.63 -7.27
CA LYS A 201 12.65 11.50 -7.33
C LYS A 201 12.25 12.96 -7.48
N ASP A 202 11.29 13.26 -8.35
CA ASP A 202 10.79 14.62 -8.57
C ASP A 202 10.15 15.19 -7.29
N HIS A 203 9.33 14.38 -6.59
CA HIS A 203 8.73 14.76 -5.30
C HIS A 203 9.79 15.05 -4.23
N VAL A 204 10.77 14.15 -4.08
CA VAL A 204 11.85 14.32 -3.10
C VAL A 204 12.74 15.52 -3.44
N ALA A 205 13.00 15.78 -4.73
CA ALA A 205 13.76 16.95 -5.17
C ALA A 205 13.03 18.25 -4.89
N ALA A 206 11.72 18.31 -5.16
CA ALA A 206 10.88 19.46 -4.83
C ALA A 206 10.82 19.72 -3.31
N ALA A 207 10.76 18.65 -2.50
CA ALA A 207 10.80 18.74 -1.04
C ALA A 207 12.22 19.04 -0.49
N GLY A 208 13.27 18.75 -1.26
CA GLY A 208 14.67 18.95 -0.90
C GLY A 208 15.18 20.38 -1.03
N ALA A 209 14.37 21.31 -1.56
CA ALA A 209 14.60 22.75 -1.43
C ALA A 209 14.51 23.22 0.03
N GLU A 210 13.90 22.42 0.91
CA GLU A 210 13.87 22.63 2.36
C GLU A 210 15.15 22.04 3.03
N PRO A 211 15.89 22.82 3.84
CA PRO A 211 17.06 22.32 4.56
C PRO A 211 16.71 21.08 5.42
N GLY A 212 17.40 19.96 5.19
CA GLY A 212 17.29 18.73 6.02
C GLY A 212 16.57 17.53 5.39
N ARG A 213 15.96 17.64 4.20
CA ARG A 213 15.16 16.57 3.57
C ARG A 213 15.84 15.75 2.45
N SER A 214 17.08 16.06 2.06
CA SER A 214 17.72 15.49 0.84
C SER A 214 18.13 14.00 0.91
N SER A 215 17.90 13.29 2.03
CA SER A 215 18.28 11.86 2.21
C SER A 215 17.10 10.90 2.34
N CYS A 216 15.87 11.34 2.05
CA CYS A 216 14.66 10.52 2.24
C CYS A 216 14.68 9.24 1.38
N LEU A 217 15.02 9.37 0.08
CA LEU A 217 15.00 8.25 -0.86
C LEU A 217 15.94 7.10 -0.46
N SER A 218 17.20 7.41 -0.15
CA SER A 218 18.21 6.39 0.21
C SER A 218 17.87 5.71 1.52
N LYS A 219 17.37 6.46 2.51
CA LYS A 219 16.89 5.91 3.78
C LYS A 219 15.69 4.99 3.57
N LEU A 220 14.76 5.38 2.70
CA LEU A 220 13.54 4.62 2.40
C LEU A 220 13.84 3.32 1.67
N LEU A 221 14.73 3.35 0.66
CA LEU A 221 15.22 2.16 -0.02
C LEU A 221 16.03 1.26 0.92
N GLY A 222 16.74 1.85 1.89
CA GLY A 222 17.43 1.13 2.96
C GLY A 222 16.51 0.32 3.89
N LYS A 223 15.19 0.52 3.84
CA LYS A 223 14.20 -0.27 4.58
C LYS A 223 13.76 -1.55 3.88
N LEU A 224 14.01 -1.68 2.57
CA LEU A 224 13.63 -2.87 1.81
C LEU A 224 14.32 -4.17 2.30
N PRO A 225 15.62 -4.19 2.69
CA PRO A 225 16.23 -5.39 3.26
C PRO A 225 15.61 -5.81 4.59
N GLU A 226 15.29 -4.85 5.45
CA GLU A 226 14.61 -5.10 6.74
C GLU A 226 13.20 -5.70 6.49
N LEU A 227 12.47 -5.14 5.51
CA LEU A 227 11.17 -5.66 5.08
C LEU A 227 11.24 -7.11 4.57
N ARG A 228 12.30 -7.48 3.83
CA ARG A 228 12.50 -8.86 3.37
C ARG A 228 12.72 -9.82 4.54
N SER A 229 13.49 -9.41 5.56
CA SER A 229 13.68 -10.22 6.77
C SER A 229 12.34 -10.47 7.49
N LEU A 230 11.50 -9.44 7.61
CA LEU A 230 10.16 -9.57 8.19
C LEU A 230 9.25 -10.51 7.39
N CYS A 231 9.39 -10.54 6.06
CA CYS A 231 8.63 -11.47 5.24
C CYS A 231 9.04 -12.92 5.51
N THR A 232 10.34 -13.19 5.65
CA THR A 232 10.83 -14.53 6.03
C THR A 232 10.25 -14.96 7.38
N GLN A 233 10.22 -14.06 8.37
CA GLN A 233 9.60 -14.36 9.67
C GLN A 233 8.09 -14.62 9.57
N GLY A 234 7.38 -13.87 8.73
CA GLY A 234 5.95 -14.10 8.47
C GLY A 234 5.69 -15.46 7.81
N LEU A 235 6.51 -15.87 6.85
CA LEU A 235 6.44 -17.20 6.24
C LEU A 235 6.76 -18.30 7.26
N GLN A 236 7.76 -18.10 8.13
CA GLN A 236 8.05 -19.02 9.23
C GLN A 236 6.87 -19.15 10.20
N ARG A 237 6.18 -18.04 10.51
CA ARG A 237 4.98 -18.08 11.34
C ARG A 237 3.83 -18.83 10.67
N ILE A 238 3.57 -18.58 9.38
CA ILE A 238 2.56 -19.32 8.62
C ILE A 238 2.87 -20.81 8.60
N PHE A 239 4.13 -21.19 8.37
CA PHE A 239 4.59 -22.56 8.40
C PHE A 239 4.37 -23.21 9.77
N TYR A 240 4.75 -22.52 10.85
CA TYR A 240 4.54 -22.99 12.21
C TYR A 240 3.06 -23.25 12.51
N LEU A 241 2.17 -22.31 12.18
CA LEU A 241 0.73 -22.46 12.39
C LEU A 241 0.14 -23.60 11.56
N LYS A 242 0.67 -23.83 10.35
CA LYS A 242 0.29 -24.96 9.51
C LYS A 242 0.70 -26.31 10.13
N LEU A 243 1.81 -26.35 10.88
CA LEU A 243 2.24 -27.57 11.60
C LEU A 243 1.45 -27.82 12.88
N GLU A 244 1.04 -26.77 13.61
CA GLU A 244 0.19 -26.92 14.80
C GLU A 244 -1.23 -27.38 14.44
N ASP A 245 -1.68 -27.15 13.19
CA ASP A 245 -2.91 -27.70 12.60
C ASP A 245 -4.20 -27.42 13.41
N LEU A 246 -4.24 -26.30 14.13
CA LEU A 246 -5.41 -25.85 14.88
C LEU A 246 -6.53 -25.36 13.95
N VAL A 247 -6.14 -24.69 12.87
CA VAL A 247 -7.02 -24.16 11.82
C VAL A 247 -6.27 -24.25 10.49
N PRO A 248 -6.86 -24.80 9.42
CA PRO A 248 -6.20 -24.87 8.12
C PRO A 248 -6.04 -23.47 7.51
N PRO A 249 -4.91 -23.18 6.83
CA PRO A 249 -4.72 -21.90 6.17
C PRO A 249 -5.75 -21.72 5.04
N PRO A 250 -6.30 -20.51 4.84
CA PRO A 250 -7.15 -20.21 3.70
C PRO A 250 -6.43 -20.54 2.38
N PRO A 251 -7.12 -21.04 1.34
CA PRO A 251 -6.47 -21.51 0.11
C PRO A 251 -5.50 -20.52 -0.53
N ILE A 252 -5.80 -19.23 -0.43
CA ILE A 252 -4.97 -18.18 -0.99
C ILE A 252 -3.73 -17.86 -0.15
N VAL A 253 -3.82 -17.96 1.18
CA VAL A 253 -2.65 -17.85 2.05
C VAL A 253 -1.73 -19.05 1.83
N ASP A 254 -2.32 -20.24 1.69
CA ASP A 254 -1.56 -21.45 1.40
C ASP A 254 -0.87 -21.38 0.03
N LYS A 255 -1.57 -20.88 -1.00
CA LYS A 255 -0.99 -20.63 -2.32
C LYS A 255 0.22 -19.69 -2.25
N ILE A 256 0.06 -18.50 -1.65
CA ILE A 256 1.15 -17.52 -1.53
C ILE A 256 2.33 -18.12 -0.76
N PHE A 257 2.05 -18.85 0.31
CA PHE A 257 3.09 -19.53 1.08
C PHE A 257 3.87 -20.52 0.21
N MET A 258 3.18 -21.39 -0.54
CA MET A 258 3.82 -22.39 -1.41
C MET A 258 4.61 -21.77 -2.56
N ASP A 259 4.05 -20.76 -3.24
CA ASP A 259 4.69 -20.11 -4.38
C ASP A 259 5.94 -19.30 -3.98
N THR A 260 6.09 -18.97 -2.69
CA THR A 260 7.25 -18.24 -2.17
C THR A 260 8.39 -19.15 -1.69
N LEU A 261 8.15 -20.47 -1.56
CA LEU A 261 9.18 -21.42 -1.15
C LEU A 261 10.09 -21.78 -2.35
N PRO A 262 11.42 -21.67 -2.22
CA PRO A 262 12.35 -21.85 -3.34
C PRO A 262 12.68 -23.32 -3.66
N PHE A 263 11.83 -24.28 -3.28
CA PHE A 263 12.12 -25.72 -3.38
C PHE A 263 10.93 -26.55 -3.87
#